data_AF-A0A0K2UV59-F1
#
_entry.id   AF-A0A0K2UV59-F1
#
_cell.length_a   1.000
_cell.length_b   1.000
_cell.length_c   1.000
_cell.angle_alpha   90.00
_cell.angle_beta   90.00
_cell.angle_gamma   90.00
#
_symmetry.space_group_name_H-M   'P 1'
#
loop_
_entity.id
_entity.type
_entity.pdbx_description
1 polymer ?
#
loop_
_entity_poly.entity_id
_entity_poly.type
_entity_poly.pdbx_seq_one_letter_code
_entity_poly.pdbx_strand_id
1 'polypeptide(L)'
;MIFSYFLMRGLAKEIIFAYEFLCLFVFGFLSSDFLSFFLSYAASLFYVCFCHFFSLGLIIVIRFDSRKVNYERIQAIHHSFWTMKTLIEFFSGRSNVQRLYPRCYEDVLDILQQATDNGTPVKVTGGTFPTRHHTTDIVIDLRYMNKLIGLDVTTSTVIVESGIILSDLESILESVALSIDSFGRIPNLTVVDAISVGAFGGNASLLSSIASIEVILSNGKIMSWNWERNPVEMKTVCCGLGMAGVIISATFKCIPIQKFTEVSYLCSIRDVMEQWSMQFKSSFCQQLTWFPFSELMVMTHLNPSDPYSNESSQPWLNFVLEKAFDYFSWFIRQIGIFASQYDAPVFNSVLSRIQFIAQWSIAKNRSDYSHSPIRFWSPNESCQWTAWLIPQDKLPHVLYNISAWANSHPNSDTICGISPLFIQSLKVDKNMIQKKPYLAPYLDRPAVTVWYDWFIPKIDPNPIAISEFEDIFHSVGAVRAWYGERLTSPLVLNHIFKKYEKWCSIKSRLDSENILNSAYIHGTVYSPCFRKSLNECSSISSSMLSLFAI
;
A
#
# COMPACT_ATOMS: atom_id res chain seq x y z
N MET A 1 7.85 40.51 -4.23
CA MET A 1 7.08 40.91 -5.43
C MET A 1 7.85 40.73 -6.75
N ILE A 2 9.06 41.25 -6.90
CA ILE A 2 9.84 41.04 -8.15
C ILE A 2 10.36 39.59 -8.26
N PHE A 3 10.78 39.00 -7.14
CA PHE A 3 11.20 37.59 -7.08
C PHE A 3 10.05 36.60 -7.36
N SER A 4 8.84 36.91 -6.86
CA SER A 4 7.62 36.12 -7.17
C SER A 4 7.21 36.25 -8.64
N TYR A 5 7.48 37.38 -9.28
CA TYR A 5 7.22 37.57 -10.72
C TYR A 5 8.17 36.74 -11.59
N PHE A 6 9.46 36.66 -11.24
CA PHE A 6 10.42 35.81 -11.96
C PHE A 6 10.19 34.31 -11.72
N LEU A 7 9.79 33.94 -10.49
CA LEU A 7 9.42 32.57 -10.15
C LEU A 7 8.17 32.09 -10.92
N MET A 8 7.15 32.95 -10.98
CA MET A 8 5.95 32.72 -11.80
C MET A 8 6.28 32.63 -13.29
N ARG A 9 7.29 33.36 -13.78
CA ARG A 9 7.73 33.30 -15.18
C ARG A 9 8.45 32.01 -15.55
N GLY A 10 9.25 31.45 -14.63
CA GLY A 10 9.92 30.15 -14.80
C GLY A 10 8.91 28.99 -14.78
N LEU A 11 8.05 28.99 -13.75
CA LEU A 11 6.92 28.05 -13.62
C LEU A 11 5.95 28.15 -14.80
N ALA A 12 5.60 29.37 -15.23
CA ALA A 12 4.76 29.57 -16.40
C ALA A 12 5.43 29.04 -17.65
N LYS A 13 6.74 29.15 -17.84
CA LYS A 13 7.40 28.59 -19.04
C LYS A 13 7.34 27.06 -19.09
N GLU A 14 7.58 26.37 -17.98
CA GLU A 14 7.51 24.90 -17.95
C GLU A 14 6.07 24.39 -18.04
N ILE A 15 5.12 25.07 -17.39
CA ILE A 15 3.68 24.74 -17.44
C ILE A 15 3.07 25.12 -18.79
N ILE A 16 3.43 26.26 -19.39
CA ILE A 16 3.00 26.66 -20.74
C ILE A 16 3.62 25.72 -21.78
N PHE A 17 4.86 25.26 -21.60
CA PHE A 17 5.44 24.27 -22.50
C PHE A 17 4.71 22.92 -22.40
N ALA A 18 4.40 22.45 -21.19
CA ALA A 18 3.60 21.24 -21.00
C ALA A 18 2.15 21.41 -21.53
N TYR A 19 1.56 22.59 -21.38
CA TYR A 19 0.20 22.93 -21.81
C TYR A 19 0.10 23.14 -23.33
N GLU A 20 1.02 23.87 -23.96
CA GLU A 20 1.10 24.04 -25.42
C GLU A 20 1.35 22.68 -26.08
N PHE A 21 2.19 21.83 -25.49
CA PHE A 21 2.41 20.47 -25.96
C PHE A 21 1.15 19.60 -25.82
N LEU A 22 0.44 19.69 -24.69
CA LEU A 22 -0.81 18.97 -24.47
C LEU A 22 -1.93 19.46 -25.41
N CYS A 23 -2.08 20.78 -25.58
CA CYS A 23 -3.08 21.38 -26.47
C CYS A 23 -2.80 21.07 -27.93
N LEU A 24 -1.57 21.25 -28.42
CA LEU A 24 -1.22 20.93 -29.81
C LEU A 24 -1.43 19.45 -30.14
N PHE A 25 -1.28 18.56 -29.16
CA PHE A 25 -1.46 17.13 -29.36
C PHE A 25 -2.93 16.69 -29.25
N VAL A 26 -3.69 17.24 -28.29
CA VAL A 26 -5.13 16.96 -28.08
C VAL A 26 -5.98 17.50 -29.24
N PHE A 27 -5.64 18.66 -29.80
CA PHE A 27 -6.34 19.23 -30.96
C PHE A 27 -6.03 18.50 -32.28
N GLY A 28 -4.99 17.66 -32.33
CA GLY A 28 -4.54 16.99 -33.55
C GLY A 28 -5.20 15.64 -33.86
N PHE A 29 -5.81 14.96 -32.88
CA PHE A 29 -6.11 13.53 -33.00
C PHE A 29 -7.49 13.04 -32.52
N LEU A 30 -8.40 13.91 -32.08
CA LEU A 30 -9.67 13.49 -31.48
C LEU A 30 -10.90 13.80 -32.34
N SER A 31 -11.80 12.83 -32.49
CA SER A 31 -13.13 13.03 -33.07
C SER A 31 -13.99 13.97 -32.20
N SER A 32 -14.96 14.64 -32.82
CA SER A 32 -15.79 15.69 -32.21
C SER A 32 -16.48 15.27 -30.91
N ASP A 33 -16.88 14.01 -30.82
CA ASP A 33 -17.72 13.52 -29.71
C ASP A 33 -16.87 13.25 -28.46
N PHE A 34 -15.64 12.76 -28.63
CA PHE A 34 -14.69 12.56 -27.53
C PHE A 34 -14.16 13.91 -27.00
N LEU A 35 -13.97 14.89 -27.89
CA LEU A 35 -13.45 16.22 -27.53
C LEU A 35 -14.43 16.98 -26.62
N SER A 36 -15.74 16.93 -26.91
CA SER A 36 -16.75 17.65 -26.10
C SER A 36 -16.90 17.09 -24.69
N PHE A 37 -16.85 15.75 -24.54
CA PHE A 37 -16.95 15.08 -23.25
C PHE A 37 -15.64 15.18 -22.44
N PHE A 38 -14.50 15.05 -23.12
CA PHE A 38 -13.18 15.30 -22.54
C PHE A 38 -13.05 16.75 -22.08
N LEU A 39 -13.54 17.74 -22.84
CA LEU A 39 -13.54 19.15 -22.41
C LEU A 39 -14.42 19.39 -21.19
N SER A 40 -15.57 18.72 -21.05
CA SER A 40 -16.43 18.85 -19.87
C SER A 40 -15.82 18.21 -18.61
N TYR A 41 -15.27 16.99 -18.75
CA TYR A 41 -14.63 16.27 -17.65
C TYR A 41 -13.28 16.89 -17.28
N ALA A 42 -12.47 17.27 -18.27
CA ALA A 42 -11.23 18.02 -18.06
C ALA A 42 -11.51 19.43 -17.53
N ALA A 43 -12.59 20.11 -17.90
CA ALA A 43 -12.94 21.42 -17.33
C ALA A 43 -13.37 21.31 -15.85
N SER A 44 -14.10 20.27 -15.48
CA SER A 44 -14.48 20.05 -14.08
C SER A 44 -13.27 19.65 -13.22
N LEU A 45 -12.39 18.78 -13.72
CA LEU A 45 -11.12 18.46 -13.08
C LEU A 45 -10.14 19.65 -13.06
N PHE A 46 -10.07 20.42 -14.14
CA PHE A 46 -9.28 21.65 -14.22
C PHE A 46 -9.80 22.71 -13.27
N TYR A 47 -11.12 22.82 -13.08
CA TYR A 47 -11.72 23.69 -12.07
C TYR A 47 -11.28 23.26 -10.66
N VAL A 48 -11.24 21.96 -10.36
CA VAL A 48 -10.73 21.44 -9.07
C VAL A 48 -9.23 21.73 -8.92
N CYS A 49 -8.41 21.49 -9.95
CA CYS A 49 -6.97 21.81 -9.96
C CYS A 49 -6.70 23.32 -9.87
N PHE A 50 -7.52 24.16 -10.52
CA PHE A 50 -7.44 25.61 -10.50
C PHE A 50 -7.84 26.15 -9.13
N CYS A 51 -8.94 25.66 -8.53
CA CYS A 51 -9.28 25.94 -7.14
C CYS A 51 -8.17 25.52 -6.18
N HIS A 52 -7.48 24.39 -6.44
CA HIS A 52 -6.31 23.97 -5.68
C HIS A 52 -5.11 24.89 -5.86
N PHE A 53 -4.76 25.28 -7.10
CA PHE A 53 -3.68 26.24 -7.37
C PHE A 53 -3.98 27.61 -6.75
N PHE A 54 -5.24 28.04 -6.77
CA PHE A 54 -5.70 29.25 -6.12
C PHE A 54 -5.65 29.14 -4.58
N SER A 55 -5.98 27.97 -4.02
CA SER A 55 -5.82 27.68 -2.59
C SER A 55 -4.34 27.64 -2.17
N LEU A 56 -3.44 27.09 -3.00
CA LEU A 56 -1.99 27.13 -2.81
C LEU A 56 -1.46 28.57 -2.92
N GLY A 57 -1.97 29.35 -3.87
CA GLY A 57 -1.74 30.79 -3.97
C GLY A 57 -2.18 31.54 -2.71
N LEU A 58 -3.35 31.19 -2.16
CA LEU A 58 -3.84 31.74 -0.89
C LEU A 58 -2.94 31.33 0.29
N ILE A 59 -2.42 30.10 0.33
CA ILE A 59 -1.46 29.63 1.33
C ILE A 59 -0.13 30.39 1.22
N ILE A 60 0.32 30.68 0.00
CA ILE A 60 1.51 31.52 -0.28
C ILE A 60 1.28 32.96 0.24
N VAL A 61 0.08 33.52 0.06
CA VAL A 61 -0.29 34.85 0.57
C VAL A 61 -0.43 34.84 2.10
N ILE A 62 -1.04 33.82 2.69
CA ILE A 62 -1.24 33.69 4.14
C ILE A 62 0.09 33.56 4.90
N ARG A 63 1.14 32.98 4.30
CA ARG A 63 2.45 32.80 4.96
C ARG A 63 3.43 33.97 4.77
N PHE A 64 3.08 34.95 3.94
CA PHE A 64 3.74 36.26 3.98
C PHE A 64 3.35 37.06 5.24
N ASP A 65 2.30 36.64 5.94
CA ASP A 65 2.03 37.04 7.30
C ASP A 65 2.66 36.04 8.29
N SER A 66 3.46 36.56 9.20
CA SER A 66 4.56 35.84 9.82
C SER A 66 4.16 35.01 11.05
N ARG A 67 4.81 33.84 11.19
CA ARG A 67 4.99 32.96 12.37
C ARG A 67 3.94 31.84 12.56
N LYS A 68 4.47 30.61 12.60
CA LYS A 68 3.83 29.28 12.73
C LYS A 68 3.16 28.72 11.47
N VAL A 69 3.85 27.76 10.87
CA VAL A 69 3.25 26.82 9.92
C VAL A 69 2.36 25.88 10.73
N ASN A 70 1.06 26.14 10.77
CA ASN A 70 0.12 25.17 11.36
C ASN A 70 -0.05 24.00 10.39
N TYR A 71 0.64 22.90 10.65
CA TYR A 71 0.47 21.60 9.99
C TYR A 71 -1.01 21.16 9.98
N GLU A 72 -1.78 21.53 11.00
CA GLU A 72 -3.23 21.30 11.12
C GLU A 72 -4.04 21.89 9.94
N ARG A 73 -3.63 23.01 9.35
CA ARG A 73 -4.35 23.61 8.20
C ARG A 73 -4.05 22.89 6.88
N ILE A 74 -2.87 22.27 6.78
CA ILE A 74 -2.51 21.40 5.63
C ILE A 74 -3.24 20.06 5.78
N GLN A 75 -3.35 19.53 7.00
CA GLN A 75 -4.22 18.38 7.31
C GLN A 75 -5.70 18.68 7.08
N ALA A 76 -6.18 19.90 7.33
CA ALA A 76 -7.56 20.27 7.03
C ALA A 76 -7.87 20.22 5.52
N ILE A 77 -6.91 20.61 4.66
CA ILE A 77 -7.01 20.47 3.20
C ILE A 77 -6.97 18.98 2.79
N HIS A 78 -6.19 18.16 3.50
CA HIS A 78 -6.20 16.71 3.35
C HIS A 78 -7.54 16.09 3.78
N HIS A 79 -8.20 16.64 4.79
CA HIS A 79 -9.52 16.21 5.25
C HIS A 79 -10.64 16.61 4.27
N SER A 80 -10.53 17.77 3.62
CA SER A 80 -11.40 18.19 2.50
C SER A 80 -11.29 17.25 1.29
N PHE A 81 -10.13 16.62 1.11
CA PHE A 81 -9.89 15.62 0.07
C PHE A 81 -10.58 14.28 0.38
N TRP A 82 -10.62 13.86 1.65
CA TRP A 82 -11.42 12.70 2.09
C TRP A 82 -12.92 12.90 1.83
N THR A 83 -13.44 14.12 2.01
CA THR A 83 -14.84 14.45 1.68
C THR A 83 -15.13 14.44 0.18
N MET A 84 -14.16 14.77 -0.67
CA MET A 84 -14.29 14.68 -2.13
C MET A 84 -14.12 13.25 -2.66
N LYS A 85 -13.24 12.44 -2.06
CA LYS A 85 -13.12 11.00 -2.34
C LYS A 85 -14.42 10.27 -2.00
N THR A 86 -15.05 10.60 -0.87
CA THR A 86 -16.38 10.07 -0.52
C THR A 86 -17.46 10.53 -1.51
N LEU A 87 -17.38 11.75 -2.07
CA LEU A 87 -18.29 12.19 -3.14
C LEU A 87 -18.08 11.42 -4.45
N ILE A 88 -16.84 11.12 -4.85
CA ILE A 88 -16.56 10.29 -6.03
C ILE A 88 -17.01 8.84 -5.80
N GLU A 89 -16.80 8.29 -4.61
CA GLU A 89 -17.35 6.98 -4.20
C GLU A 89 -18.89 6.99 -4.15
N PHE A 90 -19.50 8.13 -3.77
CA PHE A 90 -20.96 8.32 -3.81
C PHE A 90 -21.53 8.26 -5.23
N PHE A 91 -20.81 8.80 -6.22
CA PHE A 91 -21.19 8.70 -7.64
C PHE A 91 -20.82 7.36 -8.29
N SER A 92 -19.94 6.55 -7.67
CA SER A 92 -19.44 5.29 -8.24
C SER A 92 -20.34 4.06 -7.98
N GLY A 93 -21.60 4.27 -7.62
CA GLY A 93 -22.54 3.18 -7.29
C GLY A 93 -22.32 2.66 -5.87
N ARG A 94 -23.30 2.88 -4.99
CA ARG A 94 -23.29 2.33 -3.63
C ARG A 94 -23.38 0.81 -3.70
N SER A 95 -22.31 0.11 -3.34
CA SER A 95 -22.42 -1.28 -2.91
C SER A 95 -23.24 -1.32 -1.62
N ASN A 96 -24.29 -2.15 -1.55
CA ASN A 96 -25.13 -2.37 -0.36
C ASN A 96 -24.39 -3.09 0.79
N VAL A 97 -23.14 -2.71 1.08
CA VAL A 97 -22.32 -3.30 2.14
C VAL A 97 -22.72 -2.66 3.47
N GLN A 98 -23.09 -3.46 4.47
CA GLN A 98 -23.35 -2.95 5.81
C GLN A 98 -22.02 -2.74 6.53
N ARG A 99 -21.48 -1.51 6.42
CA ARG A 99 -20.25 -1.10 7.11
C ARG A 99 -20.59 -0.41 8.43
N LEU A 100 -20.01 -0.91 9.51
CA LEU A 100 -20.16 -0.40 10.87
C LEU A 100 -18.87 0.27 11.30
N TYR A 101 -18.98 1.38 12.03
CA TYR A 101 -17.85 2.23 12.40
C TYR A 101 -17.78 2.39 13.93
N PRO A 102 -17.26 1.39 14.67
CA PRO A 102 -17.11 1.49 16.11
C PRO A 102 -16.17 2.64 16.49
N ARG A 103 -16.41 3.21 17.67
CA ARG A 103 -15.60 4.30 18.25
C ARG A 103 -14.86 3.88 19.52
N CYS A 104 -15.25 2.75 20.10
CA CYS A 104 -14.61 2.15 21.25
C CYS A 104 -14.67 0.61 21.15
N TYR A 105 -14.00 -0.06 22.08
CA TYR A 105 -13.94 -1.52 22.07
C TYR A 105 -15.28 -2.16 22.48
N GLU A 106 -16.12 -1.46 23.27
CA GLU A 106 -17.46 -1.92 23.62
C GLU A 106 -18.37 -2.05 22.39
N ASP A 107 -18.33 -1.08 21.47
CA ASP A 107 -19.07 -1.17 20.20
C ASP A 107 -18.68 -2.43 19.41
N VAL A 108 -17.39 -2.80 19.42
CA VAL A 108 -16.91 -4.00 18.75
C VAL A 108 -17.46 -5.27 19.41
N LEU A 109 -17.54 -5.30 20.74
CA LEU A 109 -18.12 -6.42 21.48
C LEU A 109 -19.60 -6.62 21.13
N ASP A 110 -20.38 -5.54 21.12
CA ASP A 110 -21.81 -5.57 20.79
C ASP A 110 -22.03 -6.08 19.36
N ILE A 111 -21.21 -5.62 18.41
CA ILE A 111 -21.29 -6.06 17.01
C ILE A 111 -20.96 -7.56 16.90
N LEU A 112 -19.89 -8.02 17.55
CA LEU A 112 -19.49 -9.44 17.49
C LEU A 112 -20.53 -10.34 18.17
N GLN A 113 -21.13 -9.90 19.28
CA GLN A 113 -22.19 -10.64 19.95
C GLN A 113 -23.41 -10.78 19.04
N GLN A 114 -23.89 -9.69 18.45
CA GLN A 114 -25.03 -9.72 17.51
C GLN A 114 -24.72 -10.57 16.26
N ALA A 115 -23.48 -10.50 15.76
CA ALA A 115 -23.08 -11.33 14.63
C ALA A 115 -23.04 -12.82 15.00
N THR A 116 -22.61 -13.15 16.21
CA THR A 116 -22.62 -14.51 16.75
C THR A 116 -24.04 -15.05 16.88
N ASP A 117 -24.93 -14.27 17.49
CA ASP A 117 -26.34 -14.65 17.70
C ASP A 117 -27.07 -14.87 16.37
N ASN A 118 -26.70 -14.12 15.32
CA ASN A 118 -27.29 -14.24 13.98
C ASN A 118 -26.56 -15.23 13.06
N GLY A 119 -25.41 -15.77 13.45
CA GLY A 119 -24.56 -16.60 12.59
C GLY A 119 -24.01 -15.87 11.36
N THR A 120 -23.87 -14.54 11.42
CA THR A 120 -23.44 -13.71 10.29
C THR A 120 -21.93 -13.53 10.31
N PRO A 121 -21.20 -13.84 9.22
CA PRO A 121 -19.76 -13.63 9.19
C PRO A 121 -19.41 -12.14 9.20
N VAL A 122 -18.35 -11.80 9.91
CA VAL A 122 -17.86 -10.43 10.07
C VAL A 122 -16.47 -10.30 9.48
N LYS A 123 -16.24 -9.22 8.76
CA LYS A 123 -14.94 -8.84 8.22
C LYS A 123 -14.45 -7.59 8.94
N VAL A 124 -13.16 -7.56 9.29
CA VAL A 124 -12.54 -6.41 9.98
C VAL A 124 -11.54 -5.72 9.06
N THR A 125 -11.60 -4.40 9.00
CA THR A 125 -10.62 -3.54 8.33
C THR A 125 -10.42 -2.25 9.13
N GLY A 126 -9.34 -1.52 8.86
CA GLY A 126 -9.18 -0.14 9.29
C GLY A 126 -9.53 0.88 8.20
N GLY A 127 -10.03 0.42 7.05
CA GLY A 127 -10.65 1.30 6.05
C GLY A 127 -9.69 2.02 5.11
N THR A 128 -8.38 1.80 5.26
CA THR A 128 -7.35 2.34 4.35
C THR A 128 -6.93 1.34 3.28
N PHE A 129 -6.97 0.05 3.60
CA PHE A 129 -6.68 -0.99 2.61
C PHE A 129 -7.81 -1.04 1.56
N PRO A 130 -7.48 -1.08 0.25
CA PRO A 130 -8.48 -1.22 -0.79
C PRO A 130 -9.13 -2.60 -0.69
N THR A 131 -10.35 -2.64 -0.17
CA THR A 131 -11.14 -3.85 0.01
C THR A 131 -12.39 -3.78 -0.85
N ARG A 132 -12.60 -4.78 -1.70
CA ARG A 132 -13.89 -5.01 -2.35
C ARG A 132 -14.72 -5.98 -1.52
N HIS A 133 -15.87 -5.51 -1.06
CA HIS A 133 -16.80 -6.31 -0.29
C HIS A 133 -17.98 -6.71 -1.15
N HIS A 134 -18.50 -7.91 -0.90
CA HIS A 134 -19.77 -8.32 -1.48
C HIS A 134 -20.91 -7.63 -0.73
N THR A 135 -22.04 -7.44 -1.40
CA THR A 135 -23.21 -6.72 -0.88
C THR A 135 -23.87 -7.37 0.33
N THR A 136 -23.43 -8.54 0.76
CA THR A 136 -23.98 -9.29 1.91
C THR A 136 -23.05 -9.32 3.12
N ASP A 137 -21.86 -8.72 3.04
CA ASP A 137 -20.87 -8.77 4.11
C ASP A 137 -21.13 -7.68 5.17
N ILE A 138 -21.04 -8.04 6.46
CA ILE A 138 -20.88 -7.08 7.55
C ILE A 138 -19.39 -6.74 7.66
N VAL A 139 -19.06 -5.45 7.61
CA VAL A 139 -17.69 -4.96 7.71
C VAL A 139 -17.56 -4.03 8.91
N ILE A 140 -16.71 -4.40 9.85
CA ILE A 140 -16.27 -3.52 10.94
C ILE A 140 -15.08 -2.70 10.43
N ASP A 141 -15.24 -1.39 10.38
CA ASP A 141 -14.21 -0.43 9.98
C ASP A 141 -13.73 0.37 11.20
N LEU A 142 -12.52 0.05 11.66
CA LEU A 142 -11.93 0.59 12.89
C LEU A 142 -11.37 2.02 12.74
N ARG A 143 -11.55 2.70 11.60
CA ARG A 143 -10.93 4.03 11.34
C ARG A 143 -11.19 5.12 12.40
N TYR A 144 -12.27 4.99 13.19
CA TYR A 144 -12.59 5.95 14.26
C TYR A 144 -12.06 5.54 15.64
N MET A 145 -11.43 4.36 15.75
CA MET A 145 -10.59 3.97 16.88
C MET A 145 -9.14 4.36 16.57
N ASN A 146 -8.86 5.67 16.54
CA ASN A 146 -7.61 6.24 16.06
C ASN A 146 -6.84 7.07 17.12
N LYS A 147 -7.08 6.81 18.41
CA LYS A 147 -6.46 7.58 19.49
C LYS A 147 -5.07 7.08 19.86
N LEU A 148 -4.22 8.02 20.29
CA LEU A 148 -3.03 7.73 21.07
C LEU A 148 -3.44 7.39 22.51
N ILE A 149 -3.11 6.19 22.97
CA ILE A 149 -3.46 5.71 24.33
C ILE A 149 -2.35 6.09 25.32
N GLY A 150 -1.09 5.94 24.91
CA GLY A 150 0.06 6.26 25.75
C GLY A 150 1.36 6.36 24.97
N LEU A 151 2.28 7.18 25.46
CA LEU A 151 3.61 7.37 24.88
C LEU A 151 4.62 7.51 26.02
N ASP A 152 5.58 6.60 26.08
CA ASP A 152 6.66 6.62 27.05
C ASP A 152 8.00 6.79 26.33
N VAL A 153 8.56 7.99 26.46
CA VAL A 153 9.84 8.37 25.86
C VAL A 153 11.00 7.62 26.53
N THR A 154 10.89 7.27 27.82
CA THR A 154 11.98 6.61 28.56
C THR A 154 12.18 5.17 28.11
N THR A 155 11.09 4.45 27.87
CA THR A 155 11.11 3.09 27.31
C THR A 155 11.05 3.07 25.78
N SER A 156 10.89 4.23 25.14
CA SER A 156 10.67 4.39 23.70
C SER A 156 9.53 3.49 23.22
N THR A 157 8.40 3.52 23.92
CA THR A 157 7.20 2.76 23.55
C THR A 157 6.00 3.65 23.31
N VAL A 158 5.17 3.27 22.34
CA VAL A 158 3.92 3.97 22.03
C VAL A 158 2.78 2.97 21.95
N ILE A 159 1.64 3.33 22.54
CA ILE A 159 0.40 2.54 22.57
C ILE A 159 -0.66 3.34 21.83
N VAL A 160 -1.26 2.73 20.81
CA VAL A 160 -2.27 3.36 19.97
C VAL A 160 -3.45 2.42 19.72
N GLU A 161 -4.61 3.01 19.48
CA GLU A 161 -5.73 2.29 18.88
C GLU A 161 -5.40 1.90 17.44
N SER A 162 -5.90 0.75 17.01
CA SER A 162 -5.48 0.11 15.76
C SER A 162 -6.00 0.79 14.49
N GLY A 163 -6.98 1.68 14.60
CA GLY A 163 -7.50 2.50 13.51
C GLY A 163 -6.67 3.72 13.17
N ILE A 164 -5.63 4.06 13.95
CA ILE A 164 -4.74 5.19 13.64
C ILE A 164 -3.98 4.92 12.34
N ILE A 165 -3.85 5.93 11.49
CA ILE A 165 -3.08 5.87 10.24
C ILE A 165 -1.60 5.98 10.58
N LEU A 166 -0.76 5.17 9.94
CA LEU A 166 0.69 5.15 10.20
C LEU A 166 1.35 6.53 9.99
N SER A 167 0.93 7.32 8.99
CA SER A 167 1.43 8.69 8.82
C SER A 167 1.13 9.62 9.98
N ASP A 168 -0.05 9.47 10.60
CA ASP A 168 -0.46 10.31 11.74
C ASP A 168 0.29 9.87 13.00
N LEU A 169 0.44 8.56 13.21
CA LEU A 169 1.28 8.01 14.27
C LEU A 169 2.72 8.51 14.17
N GLU A 170 3.31 8.46 12.99
CA GLU A 170 4.68 8.95 12.80
C GLU A 170 4.80 10.45 13.01
N SER A 171 3.81 11.24 12.59
CA SER A 171 3.80 12.69 12.86
C SER A 171 3.80 12.99 14.36
N ILE A 172 3.10 12.18 15.16
CA ILE A 172 3.11 12.27 16.63
C ILE A 172 4.50 11.89 17.17
N LEU A 173 5.09 10.79 16.70
CA LEU A 173 6.41 10.33 17.16
C LEU A 173 7.54 11.31 16.80
N GLU A 174 7.47 11.93 15.62
CA GLU A 174 8.44 12.93 15.18
C GLU A 174 8.48 14.15 16.13
N SER A 175 7.33 14.52 16.73
CA SER A 175 7.25 15.63 17.69
C SER A 175 8.04 15.39 18.99
N VAL A 176 8.32 14.12 19.32
CA VAL A 176 9.13 13.69 20.47
C VAL A 176 10.46 13.07 20.05
N ALA A 177 10.91 13.29 18.81
CA ALA A 177 12.14 12.74 18.23
C ALA A 177 12.23 11.21 18.25
N LEU A 178 11.09 10.52 18.10
CA LEU A 178 10.99 9.07 17.95
C LEU A 178 10.46 8.68 16.56
N SER A 179 10.60 7.41 16.22
CA SER A 179 10.25 6.84 14.91
C SER A 179 10.00 5.34 15.06
N ILE A 180 9.09 4.75 14.29
CA ILE A 180 8.99 3.28 14.21
C ILE A 180 10.17 2.76 13.38
N ASP A 181 10.76 1.64 13.80
CA ASP A 181 11.84 0.96 13.06
C ASP A 181 11.29 0.24 11.81
N SER A 182 10.86 1.03 10.83
CA SER A 182 10.50 0.58 9.49
C SER A 182 10.78 1.72 8.52
N PHE A 183 11.84 1.57 7.73
CA PHE A 183 12.34 2.55 6.79
C PHE A 183 12.11 2.10 5.35
N GLY A 184 12.05 3.05 4.42
CA GLY A 184 11.70 2.81 3.03
C GLY A 184 10.21 3.03 2.79
N ARG A 185 9.79 2.93 1.53
CA ARG A 185 8.42 3.22 1.13
C ARG A 185 7.49 2.09 1.57
N ILE A 186 6.58 2.38 2.50
CA ILE A 186 5.52 1.51 3.04
C ILE A 186 4.16 2.12 2.69
N PRO A 187 3.14 1.36 2.28
CA PRO A 187 1.81 1.93 2.03
C PRO A 187 1.25 2.60 3.29
N ASN A 188 0.64 3.77 3.13
CA ASN A 188 0.02 4.49 4.24
C ASN A 188 -1.29 3.82 4.66
N LEU A 189 -1.19 2.90 5.61
CA LEU A 189 -2.31 2.10 6.11
C LEU A 189 -2.63 2.47 7.56
N THR A 190 -3.81 2.08 8.04
CA THR A 190 -4.08 1.99 9.47
C THR A 190 -3.22 0.92 10.11
N VAL A 191 -3.00 1.03 11.41
CA VAL A 191 -2.24 0.03 12.18
C VAL A 191 -2.85 -1.36 12.03
N VAL A 192 -4.18 -1.52 12.10
CA VAL A 192 -4.85 -2.82 11.94
C VAL A 192 -4.64 -3.39 10.54
N ASP A 193 -4.75 -2.56 9.50
CA ASP A 193 -4.54 -3.00 8.12
C ASP A 193 -3.09 -3.41 7.91
N ALA A 194 -2.14 -2.61 8.39
CA ALA A 194 -0.71 -2.88 8.27
C ALA A 194 -0.29 -4.15 9.01
N ILE A 195 -0.85 -4.40 10.21
CA ILE A 195 -0.58 -5.64 10.96
C ILE A 195 -1.22 -6.84 10.25
N SER A 196 -2.44 -6.70 9.76
CA SER A 196 -3.21 -7.79 9.16
C SER A 196 -2.59 -8.31 7.86
N VAL A 197 -2.04 -7.42 7.02
CA VAL A 197 -1.34 -7.80 5.78
C VAL A 197 0.14 -8.07 6.00
N GLY A 198 0.69 -7.66 7.15
CA GLY A 198 2.10 -7.82 7.48
C GLY A 198 2.98 -6.87 6.69
N ALA A 199 2.74 -5.56 6.84
CA ALA A 199 3.43 -4.55 6.07
C ALA A 199 4.95 -4.57 6.27
N PHE A 200 5.68 -4.27 5.21
CA PHE A 200 7.14 -4.25 5.23
C PHE A 200 7.73 -3.04 4.51
N GLY A 201 8.78 -2.47 5.09
CA GLY A 201 9.63 -1.45 4.49
C GLY A 201 10.82 -2.08 3.76
N GLY A 202 11.86 -1.29 3.51
CA GLY A 202 13.11 -1.71 2.87
C GLY A 202 14.13 -2.31 3.85
N ASN A 203 14.04 -2.00 5.15
CA ASN A 203 14.95 -2.53 6.17
C ASN A 203 14.36 -3.70 6.98
N ALA A 204 13.07 -3.64 7.31
CA ALA A 204 12.40 -4.58 8.20
C ALA A 204 10.88 -4.57 7.98
N SER A 205 10.19 -5.59 8.48
CA SER A 205 8.73 -5.58 8.55
C SER A 205 8.27 -4.70 9.69
N LEU A 206 7.15 -3.99 9.52
CA LEU A 206 6.51 -3.26 10.61
C LEU A 206 6.22 -4.16 11.83
N LEU A 207 6.01 -5.46 11.59
CA LEU A 207 5.71 -6.45 12.62
C LEU A 207 6.86 -6.65 13.63
N SER A 208 8.13 -6.38 13.26
CA SER A 208 9.26 -6.52 14.18
C SER A 208 9.22 -5.48 15.30
N SER A 209 8.64 -4.32 15.02
CA SER A 209 8.52 -3.20 15.96
C SER A 209 7.37 -3.37 16.96
N ILE A 210 6.49 -4.35 16.76
CA ILE A 210 5.36 -4.61 17.66
C ILE A 210 5.84 -5.32 18.92
N ALA A 211 5.60 -4.73 20.08
CA ALA A 211 5.86 -5.33 21.39
C ALA A 211 4.69 -6.24 21.83
N SER A 212 3.47 -5.71 21.75
CA SER A 212 2.24 -6.36 22.18
C SER A 212 1.04 -5.83 21.40
N ILE A 213 -0.05 -6.59 21.43
CA ILE A 213 -1.35 -6.23 20.86
C ILE A 213 -2.46 -6.57 21.82
N GLU A 214 -3.56 -5.83 21.75
CA GLU A 214 -4.83 -6.21 22.37
C GLU A 214 -5.83 -6.61 21.30
N VAL A 215 -6.50 -7.74 21.53
CA VAL A 215 -7.33 -8.40 20.54
C VAL A 215 -8.65 -8.82 21.18
N ILE A 216 -9.75 -8.58 20.49
CA ILE A 216 -11.07 -9.13 20.81
C ILE A 216 -11.26 -10.41 19.99
N LEU A 217 -11.52 -11.51 20.68
CA LEU A 217 -11.88 -12.79 20.07
C LEU A 217 -13.35 -12.82 19.66
N SER A 218 -13.74 -13.76 18.80
CA SER A 218 -15.16 -13.87 18.40
C SER A 218 -16.11 -14.20 19.56
N ASN A 219 -15.60 -14.79 20.65
CA ASN A 219 -16.36 -15.01 21.89
C ASN A 219 -16.46 -13.76 22.82
N GLY A 220 -16.02 -12.59 22.36
CA GLY A 220 -16.06 -11.34 23.12
C GLY A 220 -14.96 -11.20 24.19
N LYS A 221 -14.05 -12.15 24.34
CA LYS A 221 -12.93 -12.00 25.29
C LYS A 221 -11.88 -11.06 24.75
N ILE A 222 -11.47 -10.10 25.58
CA ILE A 222 -10.34 -9.22 25.34
C ILE A 222 -9.07 -9.90 25.84
N MET A 223 -8.08 -10.04 24.97
CA MET A 223 -6.80 -10.67 25.28
C MET A 223 -5.65 -9.71 24.97
N SER A 224 -4.65 -9.67 25.85
CA SER A 224 -3.38 -8.98 25.59
C SER A 224 -2.31 -10.01 25.31
N TRP A 225 -1.64 -9.89 24.17
CA TRP A 225 -0.62 -10.83 23.72
C TRP A 225 0.70 -10.13 23.41
N ASN A 226 1.80 -10.80 23.71
CA ASN A 226 3.14 -10.36 23.36
C ASN A 226 3.98 -11.54 22.85
N TRP A 227 5.13 -11.22 22.23
CA TRP A 227 5.99 -12.22 21.60
C TRP A 227 6.65 -13.20 22.57
N GLU A 228 6.79 -12.84 23.86
CA GLU A 228 7.50 -13.65 24.86
C GLU A 228 6.56 -14.70 25.48
N ARG A 229 5.35 -14.29 25.86
CA ARG A 229 4.36 -15.13 26.55
C ARG A 229 3.42 -15.84 25.59
N ASN A 230 3.09 -15.21 24.47
CA ASN A 230 2.09 -15.68 23.52
C ASN A 230 2.62 -15.75 22.07
N PRO A 231 3.78 -16.39 21.81
CA PRO A 231 4.38 -16.42 20.48
C PRO A 231 3.49 -17.14 19.45
N VAL A 232 2.65 -18.08 19.88
CA VAL A 232 1.78 -18.85 18.98
C VAL A 232 0.62 -17.99 18.48
N GLU A 233 -0.01 -17.24 19.38
CA GLU A 233 -1.11 -16.33 19.10
C GLU A 233 -0.63 -15.14 18.26
N MET A 234 0.50 -14.50 18.65
CA MET A 234 1.12 -13.42 17.88
C MET A 234 1.41 -13.82 16.43
N LYS A 235 1.99 -15.01 16.21
CA LYS A 235 2.26 -15.53 14.85
C LYS A 235 1.01 -15.84 14.03
N THR A 236 -0.15 -15.97 14.67
CA THR A 236 -1.43 -16.27 14.02
C THR A 236 -2.16 -14.98 13.64
N VAL A 237 -2.07 -13.97 14.51
CA VAL A 237 -2.80 -12.70 14.37
C VAL A 237 -2.03 -11.70 13.52
N CYS A 238 -0.73 -11.56 13.74
CA CYS A 238 0.13 -10.76 12.86
C CYS A 238 0.15 -11.42 11.47
N CYS A 239 -0.07 -10.64 10.41
CA CYS A 239 -0.25 -11.17 9.06
C CYS A 239 -1.42 -12.19 8.95
N GLY A 240 -2.40 -12.12 9.86
CA GLY A 240 -3.54 -13.04 9.95
C GLY A 240 -4.77 -12.60 9.15
N LEU A 241 -4.67 -11.52 8.37
CA LEU A 241 -5.70 -11.05 7.44
C LEU A 241 -7.06 -10.78 8.09
N GLY A 242 -7.06 -10.32 9.35
CA GLY A 242 -8.27 -9.99 10.13
C GLY A 242 -9.08 -11.20 10.60
N MET A 243 -8.62 -12.43 10.37
CA MET A 243 -9.41 -13.65 10.62
C MET A 243 -9.19 -14.29 11.99
N ALA A 244 -8.12 -13.94 12.69
CA ALA A 244 -7.75 -14.55 13.96
C ALA A 244 -8.35 -13.84 15.19
N GLY A 245 -8.80 -12.59 15.01
CA GLY A 245 -9.31 -11.72 16.07
C GLY A 245 -9.30 -10.26 15.62
N VAL A 246 -10.07 -9.43 16.32
CA VAL A 246 -10.17 -7.98 16.06
C VAL A 246 -9.10 -7.26 16.86
N ILE A 247 -8.05 -6.77 16.21
CA ILE A 247 -6.98 -6.02 16.87
C ILE A 247 -7.52 -4.63 17.20
N ILE A 248 -7.60 -4.27 18.48
CA ILE A 248 -8.14 -2.97 18.93
C ILE A 248 -7.03 -1.98 19.32
N SER A 249 -5.89 -2.47 19.80
CA SER A 249 -4.74 -1.64 20.14
C SER A 249 -3.44 -2.36 19.86
N ALA A 250 -2.38 -1.59 19.62
CA ALA A 250 -1.03 -2.11 19.42
C ALA A 250 0.00 -1.25 20.14
N THR A 251 1.00 -1.93 20.72
CA THR A 251 2.16 -1.30 21.35
C THR A 251 3.37 -1.47 20.45
N PHE A 252 3.98 -0.36 20.03
CA PHE A 252 5.21 -0.35 19.24
C PHE A 252 6.41 0.01 20.09
N LYS A 253 7.55 -0.61 19.78
CA LYS A 253 8.88 -0.14 20.16
C LYS A 253 9.33 0.85 19.10
N CYS A 254 9.73 2.01 19.56
CA CYS A 254 10.25 3.10 18.76
C CYS A 254 11.77 3.16 18.88
N ILE A 255 12.38 3.79 17.90
CA ILE A 255 13.79 4.16 17.88
C ILE A 255 13.91 5.69 17.81
N PRO A 256 15.05 6.26 18.22
CA PRO A 256 15.32 7.68 17.99
C PRO A 256 15.19 8.00 16.51
N ILE A 257 14.62 9.17 16.20
CA ILE A 257 14.44 9.59 14.81
C ILE A 257 15.80 9.68 14.11
N GLN A 258 15.92 9.00 12.98
CA GLN A 258 17.11 9.03 12.12
C GLN A 258 16.76 9.72 10.81
N LYS A 259 17.53 10.74 10.44
CA LYS A 259 17.40 11.39 9.14
C LYS A 259 18.07 10.54 8.07
N PHE A 260 17.61 10.70 6.83
CA PHE A 260 18.15 10.00 5.67
C PHE A 260 18.52 11.01 4.58
N THR A 261 19.59 10.71 3.87
CA THR A 261 19.93 11.33 2.60
C THR A 261 19.44 10.48 1.45
N GLU A 262 18.87 11.16 0.47
CA GLU A 262 18.43 10.57 -0.78
C GLU A 262 19.32 11.09 -1.92
N VAL A 263 19.86 10.18 -2.74
CA VAL A 263 20.55 10.55 -3.98
C VAL A 263 19.88 9.81 -5.13
N SER A 264 19.33 10.58 -6.08
CA SER A 264 18.54 10.06 -7.19
C SER A 264 19.18 10.40 -8.54
N TYR A 265 19.34 9.41 -9.42
CA TYR A 265 19.88 9.58 -10.77
C TYR A 265 19.17 8.69 -11.79
N LEU A 266 19.35 9.01 -13.07
CA LEU A 266 18.86 8.20 -14.19
C LEU A 266 19.91 7.15 -14.56
N CYS A 267 19.49 5.90 -14.76
CA CYS A 267 20.34 4.83 -15.26
C CYS A 267 19.62 4.00 -16.32
N SER A 268 20.38 3.24 -17.11
CA SER A 268 19.80 2.31 -18.07
C SER A 268 19.39 1.00 -17.40
N ILE A 269 18.34 0.37 -17.92
CA ILE A 269 18.00 -1.03 -17.59
C ILE A 269 19.16 -2.00 -17.80
N ARG A 270 19.99 -1.77 -18.82
CA ARG A 270 21.14 -2.63 -19.09
C ARG A 270 22.18 -2.54 -17.97
N ASP A 271 22.50 -1.33 -17.54
CA ASP A 271 23.45 -1.10 -16.44
C ASP A 271 22.99 -1.76 -15.15
N VAL A 272 21.69 -1.67 -14.84
CA VAL A 272 21.12 -2.32 -13.65
C VAL A 272 21.17 -3.84 -13.79
N MET A 273 20.81 -4.40 -14.94
CA MET A 273 20.87 -5.85 -15.14
C MET A 273 22.30 -6.40 -14.98
N GLU A 274 23.31 -5.67 -15.42
CA GLU A 274 24.73 -6.07 -15.33
C GLU A 274 25.33 -5.84 -13.95
N GLN A 275 24.98 -4.72 -13.28
CA GLN A 275 25.65 -4.26 -12.07
C GLN A 275 24.80 -4.40 -10.79
N TRP A 276 23.61 -5.01 -10.87
CA TRP A 276 22.66 -5.10 -9.76
C TRP A 276 23.28 -5.63 -8.46
N SER A 277 24.12 -6.67 -8.54
CA SER A 277 24.75 -7.27 -7.36
C SER A 277 25.65 -6.30 -6.60
N MET A 278 26.28 -5.35 -7.31
CA MET A 278 27.09 -4.29 -6.72
C MET A 278 26.20 -3.17 -6.17
N GLN A 279 25.23 -2.72 -6.98
CA GLN A 279 24.31 -1.64 -6.61
C GLN A 279 23.46 -1.97 -5.38
N PHE A 280 23.01 -3.22 -5.22
CA PHE A 280 22.25 -3.63 -4.03
C PHE A 280 23.07 -3.54 -2.73
N LYS A 281 24.40 -3.62 -2.81
CA LYS A 281 25.27 -3.53 -1.64
C LYS A 281 25.68 -2.09 -1.30
N SER A 282 25.47 -1.14 -2.21
CA SER A 282 26.05 0.20 -2.10
C SER A 282 25.34 1.13 -1.11
N SER A 283 24.04 0.95 -0.87
CA SER A 283 23.27 1.80 0.03
C SER A 283 22.47 1.01 1.08
N PHE A 284 21.93 1.73 2.05
CA PHE A 284 21.07 1.14 3.07
C PHE A 284 19.78 0.57 2.46
N CYS A 285 19.12 1.34 1.60
CA CYS A 285 17.97 0.92 0.80
C CYS A 285 18.11 1.48 -0.62
N GLN A 286 17.75 0.67 -1.62
CA GLN A 286 17.69 1.05 -3.04
C GLN A 286 16.23 1.03 -3.48
N GLN A 287 15.83 2.08 -4.18
CA GLN A 287 14.51 2.20 -4.80
C GLN A 287 14.69 2.42 -6.29
N LEU A 288 14.03 1.61 -7.12
CA LEU A 288 13.98 1.80 -8.55
C LEU A 288 12.53 2.09 -8.96
N THR A 289 12.37 3.10 -9.82
CA THR A 289 11.11 3.40 -10.49
C THR A 289 11.33 3.23 -11.98
N TRP A 290 10.68 2.21 -12.55
CA TRP A 290 10.89 1.83 -13.94
C TRP A 290 9.58 1.68 -14.71
N PHE A 291 9.56 2.16 -15.95
CA PHE A 291 8.45 1.98 -16.87
C PHE A 291 8.88 0.97 -17.93
N PRO A 292 8.09 -0.08 -18.20
CA PRO A 292 8.52 -1.20 -19.04
C PRO A 292 8.91 -0.81 -20.47
N PHE A 293 8.33 0.28 -21.00
CA PHE A 293 8.60 0.81 -22.34
C PHE A 293 9.75 1.85 -22.39
N SER A 294 10.44 2.06 -21.27
CA SER A 294 11.57 2.99 -21.17
C SER A 294 12.88 2.24 -20.98
N GLU A 295 13.92 2.61 -21.74
CA GLU A 295 15.29 2.14 -21.48
C GLU A 295 15.90 2.77 -20.22
N LEU A 296 15.34 3.90 -19.77
CA LEU A 296 15.77 4.63 -18.59
C LEU A 296 14.91 4.29 -17.38
N MET A 297 15.53 4.25 -16.21
CA MET A 297 14.87 4.17 -14.92
C MET A 297 15.43 5.22 -13.95
N VAL A 298 14.64 5.51 -12.92
CA VAL A 298 15.09 6.34 -11.79
C VAL A 298 15.62 5.42 -10.71
N MET A 299 16.90 5.57 -10.38
CA MET A 299 17.54 4.89 -9.25
C MET A 299 17.70 5.88 -8.11
N THR A 300 17.26 5.46 -6.92
CA THR A 300 17.31 6.24 -5.70
C THR A 300 18.04 5.46 -4.61
N HIS A 301 19.10 6.04 -4.06
CA HIS A 301 19.82 5.50 -2.92
C HIS A 301 19.41 6.24 -1.65
N LEU A 302 18.97 5.49 -0.66
CA LEU A 302 18.68 5.99 0.68
C LEU A 302 19.77 5.53 1.64
N ASN A 303 20.39 6.47 2.32
CA ASN A 303 21.39 6.23 3.35
C ASN A 303 21.05 7.01 4.63
N PRO A 304 21.34 6.45 5.81
CA PRO A 304 21.22 7.21 7.04
C PRO A 304 22.17 8.42 6.98
N SER A 305 21.66 9.60 7.34
CA SER A 305 22.46 10.81 7.41
C SER A 305 23.52 10.71 8.50
N ASP A 306 24.72 11.22 8.24
CA ASP A 306 25.72 11.36 9.28
C ASP A 306 25.39 12.57 10.16
N PRO A 307 25.27 12.42 11.49
CA PRO A 307 24.88 13.53 12.38
C PRO A 307 25.91 14.67 12.42
N TYR A 308 27.14 14.43 11.93
CA TYR A 308 28.22 15.41 11.86
C TYR A 308 28.39 16.01 10.45
N SER A 309 27.61 15.56 9.48
CA SER A 309 27.66 16.09 8.12
C SER A 309 26.84 17.38 8.01
N ASN A 310 27.34 18.37 7.27
CA ASN A 310 26.59 19.58 6.93
C ASN A 310 25.61 19.30 5.78
N GLU A 311 24.72 18.33 5.97
CA GLU A 311 23.66 18.06 5.01
C GLU A 311 22.58 19.15 5.09
N SER A 312 22.17 19.66 3.93
CA SER A 312 21.13 20.66 3.86
C SER A 312 19.75 20.01 3.88
N SER A 313 18.84 20.54 4.71
CA SER A 313 17.42 20.21 4.62
C SER A 313 16.85 20.66 3.28
N GLN A 314 15.81 19.96 2.80
CA GLN A 314 15.13 20.34 1.56
C GLN A 314 14.64 21.79 1.62
N PRO A 315 14.98 22.62 0.62
CA PRO A 315 14.38 23.93 0.46
C PRO A 315 12.87 23.80 0.33
N TRP A 316 12.13 24.73 0.92
CA TRP A 316 10.67 24.75 0.77
C TRP A 316 10.27 24.63 -0.69
N LEU A 317 10.86 25.43 -1.57
CA LEU A 317 10.45 25.48 -2.98
C LEU A 317 10.48 24.09 -3.61
N ASN A 318 11.54 23.33 -3.36
CA ASN A 318 11.67 21.96 -3.81
C ASN A 318 10.60 21.06 -3.20
N PHE A 319 10.29 21.22 -1.90
CA PHE A 319 9.18 20.50 -1.26
C PHE A 319 7.82 20.80 -1.92
N VAL A 320 7.53 22.05 -2.26
CA VAL A 320 6.28 22.41 -2.95
C VAL A 320 6.25 21.88 -4.37
N LEU A 321 7.36 21.96 -5.11
CA LEU A 321 7.47 21.39 -6.44
C LEU A 321 7.29 19.88 -6.42
N GLU A 322 7.92 19.19 -5.47
CA GLU A 322 7.75 17.76 -5.24
C GLU A 322 6.26 17.41 -5.05
N LYS A 323 5.55 18.09 -4.14
CA LYS A 323 4.12 17.83 -3.94
C LYS A 323 3.29 18.18 -5.16
N ALA A 324 3.61 19.25 -5.88
CA ALA A 324 2.91 19.63 -7.11
C ALA A 324 3.08 18.56 -8.21
N PHE A 325 4.30 18.06 -8.43
CA PHE A 325 4.57 17.00 -9.40
C PHE A 325 3.95 15.66 -8.98
N ASP A 326 3.88 15.38 -7.68
CA ASP A 326 3.19 14.21 -7.16
C ASP A 326 1.68 14.25 -7.44
N TYR A 327 1.02 15.39 -7.20
CA TYR A 327 -0.38 15.59 -7.60
C TYR A 327 -0.58 15.52 -9.11
N PHE A 328 0.34 16.12 -9.88
CA PHE A 328 0.31 16.06 -11.33
C PHE A 328 0.44 14.60 -11.83
N SER A 329 1.37 13.82 -11.27
CA SER A 329 1.53 12.40 -11.59
C SER A 329 0.25 11.60 -11.30
N TRP A 330 -0.42 11.88 -10.18
CA TRP A 330 -1.70 11.25 -9.87
C TRP A 330 -2.79 11.63 -10.87
N PHE A 331 -2.87 12.90 -11.25
CA PHE A 331 -3.84 13.37 -12.23
C PHE A 331 -3.66 12.71 -13.60
N ILE A 332 -2.43 12.67 -14.10
CA ILE A 332 -2.06 12.00 -15.35
C ILE A 332 -2.41 10.51 -15.30
N ARG A 333 -2.16 9.87 -14.16
CA ARG A 333 -2.55 8.48 -13.92
C ARG A 333 -4.08 8.29 -13.98
N GLN A 334 -4.89 9.17 -13.38
CA GLN A 334 -6.35 9.05 -13.46
C GLN A 334 -6.85 9.19 -14.91
N ILE A 335 -6.26 10.11 -15.68
CA ILE A 335 -6.52 10.23 -17.12
C ILE A 335 -6.15 8.93 -17.84
N GLY A 336 -5.00 8.33 -17.53
CA GLY A 336 -4.57 7.07 -18.15
C GLY A 336 -5.49 5.89 -17.83
N ILE A 337 -5.95 5.77 -16.58
CA ILE A 337 -6.94 4.74 -16.20
C ILE A 337 -8.24 4.94 -16.98
N PHE A 338 -8.72 6.19 -17.09
CA PHE A 338 -9.92 6.49 -17.86
C PHE A 338 -9.73 6.20 -19.36
N ALA A 339 -8.62 6.65 -19.95
CA ALA A 339 -8.32 6.43 -21.35
C ALA A 339 -8.10 4.95 -21.71
N SER A 340 -7.59 4.14 -20.77
CA SER A 340 -7.45 2.69 -20.96
C SER A 340 -8.77 1.96 -21.14
N GLN A 341 -9.91 2.57 -20.77
CA GLN A 341 -11.25 2.02 -21.05
C GLN A 341 -11.70 2.24 -22.51
N TYR A 342 -10.98 3.06 -23.29
CA TYR A 342 -11.34 3.46 -24.65
C TYR A 342 -10.31 3.04 -25.71
N ASP A 343 -9.40 2.11 -25.39
CA ASP A 343 -8.43 1.53 -26.32
C ASP A 343 -7.62 2.53 -27.17
N ALA A 344 -7.04 3.54 -26.53
CA ALA A 344 -6.23 4.58 -27.18
C ALA A 344 -4.70 4.40 -26.94
N PRO A 345 -3.99 3.52 -27.70
CA PRO A 345 -2.60 3.15 -27.40
C PRO A 345 -1.58 4.28 -27.59
N VAL A 346 -1.77 5.16 -28.58
CA VAL A 346 -0.87 6.31 -28.82
C VAL A 346 -0.88 7.26 -27.62
N PHE A 347 -2.04 7.42 -26.99
CA PHE A 347 -2.19 8.27 -25.82
C PHE A 347 -1.46 7.69 -24.60
N ASN A 348 -1.49 6.38 -24.41
CA ASN A 348 -0.80 5.70 -23.31
C ASN A 348 0.73 5.88 -23.36
N SER A 349 1.34 5.82 -24.54
CA SER A 349 2.79 6.05 -24.69
C SER A 349 3.20 7.49 -24.38
N VAL A 350 2.33 8.47 -24.59
CA VAL A 350 2.63 9.87 -24.24
C VAL A 350 2.46 10.08 -22.74
N LEU A 351 1.37 9.57 -22.17
CA LEU A 351 1.11 9.64 -20.73
C LEU A 351 2.22 8.98 -19.91
N SER A 352 2.76 7.83 -20.36
CA SER A 352 3.86 7.16 -19.67
C SER A 352 5.13 8.01 -19.61
N ARG A 353 5.48 8.72 -20.69
CA ARG A 353 6.63 9.64 -20.73
C ARG A 353 6.40 10.84 -19.83
N ILE A 354 5.20 11.41 -19.85
CA ILE A 354 4.82 12.51 -18.95
C ILE A 354 4.93 12.06 -17.49
N GLN A 355 4.43 10.85 -17.19
CA GLN A 355 4.50 10.28 -15.84
C GLN A 355 5.93 9.99 -15.42
N PHE A 356 6.78 9.49 -16.31
CA PHE A 356 8.22 9.32 -16.06
C PHE A 356 8.89 10.66 -15.73
N ILE A 357 8.63 11.71 -16.51
CA ILE A 357 9.18 13.06 -16.25
C ILE A 357 8.69 13.58 -14.90
N ALA A 358 7.42 13.39 -14.55
CA ALA A 358 6.88 13.79 -13.26
C ALA A 358 7.57 13.04 -12.11
N GLN A 359 7.72 11.72 -12.21
CA GLN A 359 8.39 10.88 -11.21
C GLN A 359 9.88 11.23 -11.06
N TRP A 360 10.57 11.50 -12.17
CA TRP A 360 11.94 12.00 -12.15
C TRP A 360 12.05 13.37 -11.46
N SER A 361 11.13 14.30 -11.76
CA SER A 361 11.09 15.62 -11.12
C SER A 361 10.83 15.53 -9.61
N ILE A 362 10.00 14.59 -9.16
CA ILE A 362 9.78 14.30 -7.73
C ILE A 362 11.11 13.86 -7.09
N ALA A 363 11.77 12.84 -7.66
CA ALA A 363 13.03 12.31 -7.15
C ALA A 363 14.15 13.36 -7.14
N LYS A 364 14.25 14.17 -8.20
CA LYS A 364 15.25 15.25 -8.31
C LYS A 364 15.06 16.35 -7.27
N ASN A 365 13.81 16.73 -6.99
CA ASN A 365 13.54 17.76 -5.96
C ASN A 365 13.78 17.25 -4.53
N ARG A 366 13.83 15.92 -4.32
CA ARG A 366 14.21 15.29 -3.05
C ARG A 366 15.70 15.01 -2.94
N SER A 367 16.37 14.74 -4.05
CA SER A 367 17.80 14.39 -4.12
C SER A 367 18.69 15.41 -3.44
N ASP A 368 19.78 14.92 -2.86
CA ASP A 368 20.86 15.68 -2.21
C ASP A 368 20.46 16.41 -0.93
N TYR A 369 19.28 16.07 -0.37
CA TYR A 369 18.77 16.69 0.84
C TYR A 369 18.55 15.73 2.01
N SER A 370 18.72 16.31 3.19
CA SER A 370 18.26 15.91 4.52
C SER A 370 16.75 15.73 4.69
N HIS A 371 16.22 14.52 4.88
CA HIS A 371 14.80 14.34 5.23
C HIS A 371 14.58 13.47 6.45
N SER A 372 13.46 13.70 7.15
CA SER A 372 12.86 12.67 8.01
C SER A 372 12.62 11.40 7.18
N PRO A 373 12.69 10.20 7.79
CA PRO A 373 12.70 8.96 7.02
C PRO A 373 11.47 8.89 6.12
N ILE A 374 11.71 8.72 4.80
CA ILE A 374 10.64 8.53 3.81
C ILE A 374 10.03 7.18 4.09
N ARG A 375 8.86 7.21 4.72
CA ARG A 375 8.20 6.01 5.21
C ARG A 375 6.94 5.66 4.44
N PHE A 376 6.24 6.65 3.89
CA PHE A 376 4.96 6.40 3.28
C PHE A 376 4.95 6.71 1.79
N TRP A 377 4.37 5.78 1.03
CA TRP A 377 3.97 6.08 -0.33
C TRP A 377 3.01 7.25 -0.28
N SER A 378 3.15 8.19 -1.21
CA SER A 378 2.15 9.23 -1.32
C SER A 378 0.77 8.59 -1.54
N PRO A 379 -0.32 9.13 -0.98
CA PRO A 379 -1.68 8.73 -1.36
C PRO A 379 -1.90 8.74 -2.88
N ASN A 380 -1.09 9.53 -3.59
CA ASN A 380 -1.04 9.68 -5.04
C ASN A 380 -0.21 8.61 -5.77
N GLU A 381 0.81 8.06 -5.10
CA GLU A 381 1.60 6.90 -5.54
C GLU A 381 0.83 5.58 -5.35
N SER A 382 -0.46 5.65 -4.96
CA SER A 382 -1.39 4.53 -4.75
C SER A 382 -1.48 3.60 -5.97
N CYS A 383 -0.48 2.76 -6.12
CA CYS A 383 -0.60 1.56 -6.92
C CYS A 383 -1.65 0.74 -6.18
N GLN A 384 -2.71 0.28 -6.82
CA GLN A 384 -3.62 -0.64 -6.14
C GLN A 384 -2.88 -1.97 -6.08
N TRP A 385 -2.23 -2.14 -4.93
CA TRP A 385 -0.94 -2.80 -4.77
C TRP A 385 -0.99 -4.28 -5.11
N THR A 386 -0.27 -4.77 -6.11
CA THR A 386 0.22 -6.16 -6.07
C THR A 386 1.71 -6.12 -5.81
N ALA A 387 2.17 -6.88 -4.83
CA ALA A 387 3.58 -6.90 -4.45
C ALA A 387 4.14 -8.31 -4.38
N TRP A 388 5.37 -8.46 -4.86
CA TRP A 388 6.08 -9.73 -4.92
C TRP A 388 7.43 -9.62 -4.23
N LEU A 389 7.78 -10.63 -3.43
CA LEU A 389 9.11 -10.82 -2.89
C LEU A 389 9.92 -11.72 -3.81
N ILE A 390 10.97 -11.17 -4.39
CA ILE A 390 11.84 -11.83 -5.36
C ILE A 390 13.21 -12.01 -4.74
N PRO A 391 13.88 -13.17 -4.92
CA PRO A 391 15.30 -13.29 -4.60
C PRO A 391 16.13 -12.24 -5.33
N GLN A 392 17.01 -11.56 -4.62
CA GLN A 392 17.80 -10.46 -5.18
C GLN A 392 18.58 -10.87 -6.44
N ASP A 393 19.12 -12.09 -6.49
CA ASP A 393 19.90 -12.64 -7.60
C ASP A 393 19.08 -12.84 -8.88
N LYS A 394 17.75 -12.91 -8.77
CA LYS A 394 16.84 -13.17 -9.89
C LYS A 394 16.21 -11.90 -10.47
N LEU A 395 16.41 -10.73 -9.84
CA LEU A 395 15.81 -9.48 -10.32
C LEU A 395 16.14 -9.17 -11.79
N PRO A 396 17.40 -9.25 -12.28
CA PRO A 396 17.70 -8.97 -13.69
C PRO A 396 16.92 -9.84 -14.67
N HIS A 397 16.78 -11.13 -14.36
CA HIS A 397 16.01 -12.08 -15.17
C HIS A 397 14.52 -11.73 -15.20
N VAL A 398 13.95 -11.32 -14.05
CA VAL A 398 12.56 -10.88 -13.98
C VAL A 398 12.34 -9.59 -14.77
N LEU A 399 13.25 -8.61 -14.66
CA LEU A 399 13.15 -7.36 -15.43
C LEU A 399 13.17 -7.61 -16.94
N TYR A 400 14.05 -8.49 -17.39
CA TYR A 400 14.11 -8.90 -18.79
C TYR A 400 12.79 -9.54 -19.24
N ASN A 401 12.26 -10.51 -18.49
CA ASN A 401 11.01 -11.18 -18.84
C ASN A 401 9.80 -10.24 -18.81
N ILE A 402 9.75 -9.31 -17.84
CA ILE A 402 8.71 -8.27 -17.79
C ILE A 402 8.80 -7.36 -19.03
N SER A 403 10.00 -6.95 -19.43
CA SER A 403 10.18 -6.13 -20.63
C SER A 403 9.74 -6.87 -21.90
N ALA A 404 10.05 -8.16 -22.02
CA ALA A 404 9.65 -9.00 -23.14
C ALA A 404 8.12 -9.22 -23.16
N TRP A 405 7.52 -9.44 -21.99
CA TRP A 405 6.07 -9.57 -21.84
C TRP A 405 5.35 -8.28 -22.21
N ALA A 406 5.82 -7.12 -21.73
CA ALA A 406 5.22 -5.82 -22.05
C ALA A 406 5.32 -5.51 -23.56
N ASN A 407 6.44 -5.84 -24.20
CA ASN A 407 6.63 -5.64 -25.65
C ASN A 407 5.77 -6.58 -26.51
N SER A 408 5.44 -7.78 -26.02
CA SER A 408 4.54 -8.72 -26.72
C SER A 408 3.06 -8.38 -26.52
N HIS A 409 2.74 -7.60 -25.48
CA HIS A 409 1.38 -7.18 -25.14
C HIS A 409 1.21 -5.65 -25.11
N PRO A 410 1.47 -4.93 -26.23
CA PRO A 410 1.38 -3.47 -26.26
C PRO A 410 -0.07 -2.94 -26.20
N ASN A 411 -1.06 -3.79 -26.55
CA ASN A 411 -2.48 -3.44 -26.66
C ASN A 411 -3.37 -4.25 -25.69
N SER A 412 -2.82 -4.98 -24.71
CA SER A 412 -3.66 -5.68 -23.74
C SER A 412 -4.40 -4.67 -22.86
N ASP A 413 -5.61 -5.03 -22.39
CA ASP A 413 -6.54 -4.33 -21.47
C ASP A 413 -5.92 -3.95 -20.10
N THR A 414 -4.70 -3.45 -20.12
CA THR A 414 -3.78 -3.35 -19.02
C THR A 414 -3.19 -1.95 -19.01
N ILE A 415 -3.06 -1.36 -17.83
CA ILE A 415 -2.39 -0.06 -17.64
C ILE A 415 -0.86 -0.22 -17.78
N CYS A 416 -0.40 -1.32 -18.38
CA CYS A 416 1.00 -1.60 -18.61
C CYS A 416 1.60 -0.41 -19.36
N GLY A 417 2.64 0.19 -18.80
CA GLY A 417 3.30 1.37 -19.36
C GLY A 417 2.86 2.71 -18.80
N ILE A 418 1.61 2.91 -18.37
CA ILE A 418 1.23 4.19 -17.76
C ILE A 418 1.73 4.25 -16.32
N SER A 419 1.64 3.14 -15.57
CA SER A 419 2.10 3.11 -14.18
C SER A 419 3.47 2.44 -14.06
N PRO A 420 4.40 3.01 -13.26
CA PRO A 420 5.72 2.45 -13.07
C PRO A 420 5.68 1.18 -12.20
N LEU A 421 6.69 0.35 -12.39
CA LEU A 421 7.10 -0.66 -11.43
C LEU A 421 7.96 0.01 -10.37
N PHE A 422 7.56 -0.15 -9.12
CA PHE A 422 8.36 0.27 -7.98
C PHE A 422 9.08 -0.94 -7.41
N ILE A 423 10.39 -0.84 -7.31
CA ILE A 423 11.25 -1.92 -6.88
C ILE A 423 12.02 -1.42 -5.68
N GLN A 424 11.99 -2.15 -4.59
CA GLN A 424 12.69 -1.77 -3.37
C GLN A 424 13.47 -2.94 -2.79
N SER A 425 14.74 -2.70 -2.48
CA SER A 425 15.58 -3.68 -1.79
C SER A 425 14.99 -4.01 -0.41
N LEU A 426 14.95 -5.29 -0.07
CA LEU A 426 14.61 -5.75 1.27
C LEU A 426 15.80 -6.51 1.86
N LYS A 427 16.41 -5.94 2.89
CA LYS A 427 17.43 -6.64 3.67
C LYS A 427 16.76 -7.62 4.62
N VAL A 428 17.32 -8.83 4.74
CA VAL A 428 16.78 -9.85 5.65
C VAL A 428 17.08 -9.44 7.08
N ASP A 429 16.03 -9.11 7.83
CA ASP A 429 16.12 -8.94 9.28
C ASP A 429 16.26 -10.32 9.96
N LYS A 430 17.29 -10.46 10.81
CA LYS A 430 17.53 -11.67 11.60
C LYS A 430 16.48 -11.84 12.71
N ASN A 431 15.93 -10.75 13.25
CA ASN A 431 14.92 -10.79 14.30
C ASN A 431 13.56 -11.30 13.78
N MET A 432 13.25 -10.99 12.51
CA MET A 432 12.09 -11.55 11.79
C MET A 432 12.10 -13.08 11.71
N ILE A 433 13.26 -13.75 11.68
CA ILE A 433 13.33 -15.21 11.57
C ILE A 433 12.68 -15.88 12.79
N GLN A 434 12.89 -15.35 13.99
CA GLN A 434 12.34 -15.93 15.23
C GLN A 434 10.85 -15.59 15.43
N LYS A 435 10.45 -14.38 15.09
CA LYS A 435 9.08 -13.85 15.26
C LYS A 435 8.18 -14.02 14.03
N LYS A 436 8.63 -14.77 13.02
CA LYS A 436 7.90 -14.95 11.76
C LYS A 436 6.45 -15.43 11.94
N PRO A 437 5.45 -14.65 11.49
CA PRO A 437 4.07 -15.11 11.43
C PRO A 437 3.85 -16.24 10.43
N TYR A 438 2.79 -17.04 10.62
CA TYR A 438 2.58 -18.24 9.81
C TYR A 438 2.27 -17.96 8.34
N LEU A 439 1.51 -16.90 8.09
CA LEU A 439 1.11 -16.47 6.74
C LEU A 439 2.03 -15.38 6.18
N ALA A 440 3.10 -14.99 6.87
CA ALA A 440 3.95 -13.91 6.39
C ALA A 440 4.75 -14.33 5.15
N PRO A 441 4.65 -13.59 4.02
CA PRO A 441 5.43 -13.83 2.83
C PRO A 441 6.91 -13.55 3.17
N TYR A 442 7.79 -14.51 2.88
CA TYR A 442 9.18 -14.42 3.35
C TYR A 442 10.11 -15.31 2.54
N LEU A 443 11.34 -14.83 2.36
CA LEU A 443 12.45 -15.55 1.75
C LEU A 443 13.62 -15.62 2.74
N ASP A 444 14.27 -16.78 2.87
CA ASP A 444 15.43 -16.99 3.75
C ASP A 444 16.72 -16.30 3.24
N ARG A 445 16.63 -15.52 2.16
CA ARG A 445 17.74 -14.88 1.44
C ARG A 445 17.41 -13.41 1.12
N PRO A 446 18.42 -12.55 0.87
CA PRO A 446 18.21 -11.17 0.44
C PRO A 446 17.21 -11.09 -0.71
N ALA A 447 16.25 -10.19 -0.55
CA ALA A 447 15.10 -10.11 -1.43
C ALA A 447 14.89 -8.69 -1.91
N VAL A 448 14.03 -8.57 -2.91
CA VAL A 448 13.59 -7.32 -3.50
C VAL A 448 12.09 -7.39 -3.61
N THR A 449 11.43 -6.30 -3.30
CA THR A 449 10.00 -6.15 -3.44
C THR A 449 9.71 -5.50 -4.78
N VAL A 450 8.84 -6.09 -5.58
CA VAL A 450 8.37 -5.51 -6.85
C VAL A 450 6.89 -5.22 -6.72
N TRP A 451 6.52 -3.97 -6.95
CA TRP A 451 5.17 -3.46 -6.81
C TRP A 451 4.66 -2.97 -8.15
N TYR A 452 3.43 -3.33 -8.46
CA TYR A 452 2.73 -2.91 -9.65
C TYR A 452 1.22 -2.81 -9.40
N ASP A 453 0.54 -2.15 -10.32
CA ASP A 453 -0.91 -2.02 -10.34
C ASP A 453 -1.48 -2.02 -11.76
N TRP A 454 -0.89 -2.81 -12.65
CA TRP A 454 -1.33 -2.87 -14.04
C TRP A 454 -2.71 -3.52 -14.22
N PHE A 455 -3.12 -4.32 -13.24
CA PHE A 455 -4.35 -5.13 -13.27
C PHE A 455 -5.34 -4.64 -12.21
N ILE A 456 -5.76 -3.38 -12.36
CA ILE A 456 -6.73 -2.74 -11.47
C ILE A 456 -8.12 -3.34 -11.73
N PRO A 457 -8.81 -3.82 -10.68
CA PRO A 457 -10.14 -4.43 -10.83
C PRO A 457 -11.24 -3.50 -11.39
N LYS A 458 -11.00 -2.18 -11.50
CA LYS A 458 -11.91 -1.22 -12.16
C LYS A 458 -11.91 -1.34 -13.69
N ILE A 459 -10.87 -1.92 -14.27
CA ILE A 459 -10.72 -2.12 -15.71
C ILE A 459 -11.14 -3.55 -16.10
N ASP A 460 -11.47 -4.39 -15.12
CA ASP A 460 -11.80 -5.81 -15.31
C ASP A 460 -10.75 -6.54 -16.17
N PRO A 461 -9.49 -6.58 -15.70
CA PRO A 461 -8.36 -7.10 -16.48
C PRO A 461 -8.55 -8.58 -16.82
N ASN A 462 -8.13 -8.96 -18.04
CA ASN A 462 -8.21 -10.34 -18.50
C ASN A 462 -7.42 -11.29 -17.56
N PRO A 463 -8.09 -12.30 -16.95
CA PRO A 463 -7.45 -13.20 -15.99
C PRO A 463 -6.31 -14.04 -16.59
N ILE A 464 -6.33 -14.30 -17.90
CA ILE A 464 -5.27 -15.06 -18.59
C ILE A 464 -3.98 -14.24 -18.60
N ALA A 465 -4.08 -12.96 -19.00
CA ALA A 465 -2.94 -12.05 -19.02
C ALA A 465 -2.33 -11.84 -17.63
N ILE A 466 -3.18 -11.81 -16.58
CA ILE A 466 -2.71 -11.78 -15.19
C ILE A 466 -1.90 -13.03 -14.87
N SER A 467 -2.41 -14.21 -15.19
CA SER A 467 -1.74 -15.49 -14.91
C SER A 467 -0.39 -15.56 -15.63
N GLU A 468 -0.35 -15.24 -16.92
CA GLU A 468 0.88 -15.25 -17.71
C GLU A 468 1.94 -14.28 -17.16
N PHE A 469 1.52 -13.09 -16.71
CA PHE A 469 2.42 -12.14 -16.08
C PHE A 469 2.91 -12.63 -14.71
N GLU A 470 2.01 -13.17 -13.89
CA GLU A 470 2.33 -13.67 -12.55
C GLU A 470 3.22 -14.94 -12.61
N ASP A 471 3.15 -15.71 -13.70
CA ASP A 471 4.03 -16.86 -13.96
C ASP A 471 5.50 -16.46 -14.07
N ILE A 472 5.82 -15.23 -14.50
CA ILE A 472 7.18 -14.70 -14.51
C ILE A 472 7.76 -14.71 -13.08
N PHE A 473 6.97 -14.31 -12.09
CA PHE A 473 7.38 -14.30 -10.69
C PHE A 473 7.43 -15.71 -10.10
N HIS A 474 6.44 -16.56 -10.43
CA HIS A 474 6.43 -17.95 -10.00
C HIS A 474 7.64 -18.74 -10.52
N SER A 475 8.09 -18.48 -11.76
CA SER A 475 9.24 -19.14 -12.38
C SER A 475 10.55 -18.99 -11.60
N VAL A 476 10.70 -17.90 -10.84
CA VAL A 476 11.89 -17.60 -10.03
C VAL A 476 11.72 -17.95 -8.56
N GLY A 477 10.59 -18.57 -8.19
CA GLY A 477 10.24 -18.89 -6.81
C GLY A 477 9.95 -17.65 -5.95
N ALA A 478 9.42 -16.59 -6.57
CA ALA A 478 8.97 -15.41 -5.83
C ALA A 478 7.73 -15.74 -4.98
N VAL A 479 7.56 -15.01 -3.89
CA VAL A 479 6.42 -15.16 -2.98
C VAL A 479 5.57 -13.90 -3.06
N ARG A 480 4.27 -14.07 -3.31
CA ARG A 480 3.32 -12.97 -3.34
C ARG A 480 3.08 -12.44 -1.93
N ALA A 481 3.07 -11.13 -1.77
CA ALA A 481 2.68 -10.50 -0.52
C ALA A 481 1.17 -10.22 -0.47
N TRP A 482 0.64 -9.96 0.73
CA TRP A 482 -0.80 -9.75 0.97
C TRP A 482 -1.26 -8.34 0.61
N TYR A 483 -0.89 -7.94 -0.59
CA TYR A 483 -1.27 -6.70 -1.21
C TYR A 483 -2.07 -7.03 -2.45
N GLY A 484 -3.25 -6.42 -2.56
CA GLY A 484 -4.04 -6.42 -3.78
C GLY A 484 -5.23 -7.35 -3.74
N GLU A 485 -6.18 -7.05 -4.63
CA GLU A 485 -7.43 -7.80 -4.75
C GLU A 485 -7.19 -9.01 -5.65
N ARG A 486 -6.91 -10.16 -5.03
CA ARG A 486 -6.73 -11.44 -5.71
C ARG A 486 -7.57 -12.53 -5.07
N LEU A 487 -8.10 -13.40 -5.93
CA LEU A 487 -8.73 -14.64 -5.54
C LEU A 487 -7.67 -15.60 -5.00
N THR A 488 -7.85 -16.04 -3.77
CA THR A 488 -6.97 -16.98 -3.10
C THR A 488 -7.77 -18.19 -2.66
N SER A 489 -7.21 -19.39 -2.84
CA SER A 489 -7.81 -20.64 -2.38
C SER A 489 -6.97 -21.27 -1.26
N PRO A 490 -7.60 -22.04 -0.33
CA PRO A 490 -6.88 -22.68 0.77
C PRO A 490 -5.81 -23.67 0.28
N LEU A 491 -6.06 -24.31 -0.86
CA LEU A 491 -5.14 -25.30 -1.47
C LEU A 491 -3.82 -24.65 -1.90
N VAL A 492 -3.91 -23.47 -2.52
CA VAL A 492 -2.73 -22.69 -2.92
C VAL A 492 -1.93 -22.26 -1.68
N LEU A 493 -2.63 -21.86 -0.60
CA LEU A 493 -1.98 -21.47 0.64
C LEU A 493 -1.29 -22.61 1.37
N ASN A 494 -1.88 -23.80 1.35
CA ASN A 494 -1.24 -24.97 1.94
C ASN A 494 0.07 -25.34 1.21
N HIS A 495 0.10 -25.13 -0.12
CA HIS A 495 1.30 -25.36 -0.92
C HIS A 495 2.37 -24.28 -0.69
N ILE A 496 1.98 -23.00 -0.60
CA ILE A 496 2.92 -21.87 -0.44
C ILE A 496 3.47 -21.79 1.01
N PHE A 497 2.60 -21.93 2.01
CA PHE A 497 2.94 -21.73 3.41
C PHE A 497 3.01 -23.07 4.16
N LYS A 498 4.24 -23.56 4.40
CA LYS A 498 4.51 -24.84 5.10
C LYS A 498 3.82 -25.00 6.47
N LYS A 499 3.43 -23.91 7.13
CA LYS A 499 2.79 -23.91 8.46
C LYS A 499 1.32 -23.50 8.42
N TYR A 500 0.70 -23.55 7.23
CA TYR A 500 -0.70 -23.18 7.02
C TYR A 500 -1.66 -24.03 7.84
N GLU A 501 -1.49 -25.36 7.86
CA GLU A 501 -2.33 -26.25 8.68
C GLU A 501 -2.29 -25.91 10.18
N LYS A 502 -1.11 -25.55 10.68
CA LYS A 502 -0.94 -25.10 12.07
C LYS A 502 -1.69 -23.79 12.31
N TRP A 503 -1.61 -22.84 11.38
CA TRP A 503 -2.39 -21.61 11.45
C TRP A 503 -3.90 -21.90 11.49
N CYS A 504 -4.41 -22.77 10.61
CA CYS A 504 -5.81 -23.19 10.61
C CYS A 504 -6.24 -23.78 11.96
N SER A 505 -5.42 -24.66 12.54
CA SER A 505 -5.72 -25.27 13.85
C SER A 505 -5.85 -24.24 14.98
N ILE A 506 -5.04 -23.18 14.94
CA ILE A 506 -5.07 -22.12 15.94
C ILE A 506 -6.26 -21.18 15.68
N LYS A 507 -6.56 -20.85 14.40
CA LYS A 507 -7.77 -20.09 14.06
C LYS A 507 -9.02 -20.81 14.58
N SER A 508 -9.14 -22.13 14.37
CA SER A 508 -10.30 -22.90 14.88
C SER A 508 -10.46 -22.82 16.41
N ARG A 509 -9.37 -22.59 17.14
CA ARG A 509 -9.37 -22.44 18.60
C ARG A 509 -9.72 -21.02 19.03
N LEU A 510 -9.26 -20.00 18.30
CA LEU A 510 -9.51 -18.59 18.58
C LEU A 510 -10.92 -18.16 18.15
N ASP A 511 -11.45 -18.79 17.10
CA ASP A 511 -12.75 -18.51 16.50
C ASP A 511 -13.49 -19.84 16.23
N SER A 512 -14.12 -20.38 17.27
CA SER A 512 -14.79 -21.69 17.22
C SER A 512 -16.01 -21.70 16.31
N GLU A 513 -16.74 -20.58 16.29
CA GLU A 513 -17.96 -20.38 15.48
C GLU A 513 -17.65 -19.94 14.03
N ASN A 514 -16.37 -19.72 13.71
CA ASN A 514 -15.90 -19.31 12.39
C ASN A 514 -16.60 -18.04 11.86
N ILE A 515 -16.77 -17.05 12.73
CA ILE A 515 -17.46 -15.79 12.42
C ILE A 515 -16.52 -14.83 11.69
N LEU A 516 -15.23 -14.86 12.01
CA LEU A 516 -14.26 -13.91 11.46
C LEU A 516 -13.74 -14.36 10.09
N ASN A 517 -14.05 -13.55 9.09
CA ASN A 517 -13.61 -13.72 7.71
C ASN A 517 -12.67 -12.59 7.26
N SER A 518 -11.91 -12.84 6.20
CA SER A 518 -10.95 -11.86 5.71
C SER A 518 -11.65 -10.71 4.98
N ALA A 519 -11.28 -9.48 5.34
CA ALA A 519 -11.61 -8.28 4.57
C ALA A 519 -10.64 -8.02 3.41
N TYR A 520 -9.42 -8.58 3.50
CA TYR A 520 -8.26 -8.15 2.71
C TYR A 520 -8.11 -8.88 1.38
N ILE A 521 -8.58 -10.12 1.30
CA ILE A 521 -8.39 -11.01 0.15
C ILE A 521 -9.73 -11.58 -0.28
N HIS A 522 -9.83 -11.87 -1.57
CA HIS A 522 -11.00 -12.52 -2.13
C HIS A 522 -10.87 -14.04 -2.07
N GLY A 523 -11.98 -14.74 -1.79
CA GLY A 523 -12.02 -16.19 -1.74
C GLY A 523 -11.92 -16.76 -0.33
N THR A 524 -11.91 -18.09 -0.25
CA THR A 524 -11.83 -18.82 1.01
C THR A 524 -10.37 -18.95 1.42
N VAL A 525 -10.01 -18.33 2.55
CA VAL A 525 -8.63 -18.35 3.06
C VAL A 525 -8.47 -19.38 4.18
N TYR A 526 -9.56 -19.88 4.75
CA TYR A 526 -9.54 -20.84 5.85
C TYR A 526 -10.07 -22.20 5.40
N SER A 527 -9.29 -23.25 5.67
CA SER A 527 -9.75 -24.63 5.60
C SER A 527 -9.97 -25.16 7.02
N PRO A 528 -11.19 -25.61 7.38
CA PRO A 528 -11.41 -26.22 8.68
C PRO A 528 -10.56 -27.49 8.85
N CYS A 529 -9.99 -27.67 10.03
CA CYS A 529 -9.25 -28.89 10.35
C CYS A 529 -10.20 -30.10 10.34
N PHE A 530 -9.94 -31.07 9.48
CA PHE A 530 -10.67 -32.35 9.31
C PHE A 530 -10.62 -33.31 10.52
N ARG A 531 -10.37 -32.83 11.75
CA ARG A 531 -10.29 -33.69 12.95
C ARG A 531 -11.60 -33.86 13.72
N LYS A 532 -12.60 -33.01 13.53
CA LYS A 532 -13.89 -33.14 14.25
C LYS A 532 -14.81 -34.22 13.64
N SER A 533 -14.73 -34.50 12.33
CA SER A 533 -15.66 -35.42 11.67
C SER A 533 -15.36 -36.91 11.87
N LEU A 534 -14.15 -37.32 12.28
CA LEU A 534 -13.87 -38.75 12.49
C LEU A 534 -14.58 -39.34 13.72
N ASN A 535 -14.80 -38.54 14.76
CA ASN A 535 -15.55 -39.00 15.94
C ASN A 535 -17.07 -39.06 15.65
N GLU A 536 -17.59 -38.17 14.81
CA GLU A 536 -19.00 -38.21 14.36
C GLU A 536 -19.24 -39.25 13.24
N CYS A 537 -18.25 -39.53 12.39
CA CYS A 537 -18.35 -40.60 11.39
C CYS A 537 -18.19 -42.00 12.00
N SER A 538 -17.57 -42.13 13.18
CA SER A 538 -17.47 -43.42 13.87
C SER A 538 -18.82 -43.97 14.34
N SER A 539 -19.78 -43.09 14.67
CA SER A 539 -21.15 -43.47 15.02
C SER A 539 -22.07 -43.68 13.81
N ILE A 540 -21.68 -43.20 12.63
CA ILE A 540 -22.43 -43.38 11.36
C ILE A 540 -21.91 -44.61 10.58
N SER A 541 -20.69 -45.06 10.86
CA SER A 541 -20.09 -46.22 10.19
C SER A 541 -20.81 -47.55 10.44
N SER A 542 -21.56 -47.69 11.55
CA SER A 542 -22.30 -48.92 11.87
C SER A 542 -23.66 -49.02 11.17
N SER A 543 -24.24 -47.91 10.72
CA SER A 543 -25.56 -47.87 10.08
C SER A 543 -25.53 -47.80 8.55
N MET A 544 -24.42 -47.35 7.94
CA MET A 544 -24.28 -47.34 6.46
C MET A 544 -23.71 -48.64 5.88
N LEU A 545 -23.05 -49.50 6.67
CA LEU A 545 -22.50 -50.77 6.18
C LEU A 545 -23.56 -51.83 5.83
N SER A 546 -24.83 -51.63 6.19
CA SER A 546 -25.95 -52.51 5.83
C SER A 546 -26.68 -52.12 4.53
N LEU A 547 -26.39 -50.95 3.95
CA LEU A 547 -27.11 -50.41 2.78
C LEU A 547 -26.35 -50.56 1.45
N PHE A 548 -25.13 -51.07 1.46
CA PHE A 548 -24.32 -51.34 0.25
C PHE A 548 -24.12 -52.84 -0.04
N ALA A 549 -24.93 -53.71 0.55
CA ALA A 549 -24.89 -55.15 0.33
C ALA A 549 -26.24 -55.71 -0.16
N ILE A 550 -26.81 -55.14 -1.24
CA ILE A 550 -27.77 -55.79 -2.15
C ILE A 550 -27.52 -55.28 -3.57
#